data_AF-A0AAN5DHF6-F1
#
_entry.id   AF-A0AAN5DHF6-F1
#
_cell.length_a   1.000
_cell.length_b   1.000
_cell.length_c   1.000
_cell.angle_alpha   90.00
_cell.angle_beta   90.00
_cell.angle_gamma   90.00
#
_symmetry.space_group_name_H-M   'P 1'
#
loop_
_entity.id
_entity.type
_entity.pdbx_description
1 polymer ?
#
loop_
_entity_poly.entity_id
_entity_poly.type
_entity_poly.pdbx_seq_one_letter_code
_entity_poly.pdbx_strand_id
1 'polypeptide(L)'
;CGIVFNCFLLYLIHKFSRPNLSTYKILLYVFAIYDIFMALTAFFCAFSTVPFALVIINFMYRYWAVQYPERIRLFSSKSFGCLLTIICFLAAASWYFTVFFGCTGDEDSDSKTRARLAYRKQYGEIAREGYVLMEHWNDGKFNLRSALVLLYLDSM
;
A
#
# COMPACT_ATOMS: atom_id res chain seq x y z
N CYS A 1 -8.94 -10.72 1.36
CA CYS A 1 -7.49 -10.78 1.08
C CYS A 1 -7.26 -11.05 -0.40
N GLY A 2 -6.75 -10.07 -1.16
CA GLY A 2 -6.54 -10.18 -2.61
C GLY A 2 -5.68 -11.37 -3.03
N ILE A 3 -4.69 -11.75 -2.22
CA ILE A 3 -3.81 -12.91 -2.47
C ILE A 3 -4.62 -14.22 -2.49
N VAL A 4 -5.50 -14.44 -1.51
CA VAL A 4 -6.29 -15.69 -1.41
C VAL A 4 -7.26 -15.83 -2.58
N PHE A 5 -7.94 -14.73 -2.95
CA PHE A 5 -8.85 -14.72 -4.10
C PHE A 5 -8.13 -14.91 -5.43
N ASN A 6 -6.96 -14.28 -5.62
CA ASN A 6 -6.18 -14.43 -6.85
C ASN A 6 -5.50 -15.82 -6.95
N CYS A 7 -5.04 -16.41 -5.84
CA CYS A 7 -4.60 -17.80 -5.82
C CYS A 7 -5.74 -18.78 -6.14
N PHE A 8 -6.94 -18.52 -5.63
CA PHE A 8 -8.13 -19.31 -5.94
C PHE A 8 -8.54 -19.16 -7.42
N LEU A 9 -8.44 -17.96 -7.98
CA LEU A 9 -8.71 -17.68 -9.39
C LEU A 9 -7.70 -18.40 -10.30
N LEU A 10 -6.41 -18.38 -9.98
CA LEU A 10 -5.39 -19.18 -10.66
C LEU A 10 -5.70 -20.68 -10.62
N TYR A 11 -6.12 -21.19 -9.46
CA TYR A 11 -6.54 -22.59 -9.32
C TYR A 11 -7.74 -22.92 -10.22
N LEU A 12 -8.74 -22.05 -10.29
CA LEU A 12 -9.92 -22.24 -11.14
C LEU A 12 -9.57 -22.18 -12.63
N ILE A 13 -8.69 -21.27 -13.06
CA ILE A 13 -8.24 -21.18 -14.45
C ILE A 13 -7.46 -22.45 -14.83
N HIS A 14 -6.61 -22.95 -13.94
CA HIS A 14 -5.85 -24.18 -14.18
C HIS A 14 -6.77 -25.40 -14.29
N LYS A 15 -7.76 -25.52 -13.39
CA LYS A 15 -8.58 -26.72 -13.27
C LYS A 15 -9.78 -26.79 -14.22
N PHE A 16 -10.45 -25.67 -14.51
CA PHE A 16 -11.76 -25.68 -15.18
C PHE A 16 -11.78 -25.01 -16.57
N SER A 17 -10.66 -24.43 -17.02
CA SER A 17 -10.70 -23.62 -18.23
C SER A 17 -10.63 -24.46 -19.51
N ARG A 18 -11.62 -24.29 -20.41
CA ARG A 18 -11.76 -25.04 -21.67
C ARG A 18 -10.69 -24.64 -22.72
N PRO A 19 -10.19 -25.55 -23.57
CA PRO A 19 -9.07 -25.28 -24.50
C PRO A 19 -9.33 -24.17 -25.53
N ASN A 20 -10.60 -23.88 -25.86
CA ASN A 20 -10.98 -22.90 -26.90
C ASN A 20 -10.84 -21.42 -26.49
N LEU A 21 -10.40 -21.11 -25.26
CA LEU A 21 -10.26 -19.74 -24.73
C LEU A 21 -8.79 -19.36 -24.46
N SER A 22 -7.86 -19.89 -25.25
CA SER A 22 -6.41 -19.82 -25.00
C SER A 22 -5.91 -18.40 -24.68
N THR A 23 -6.28 -17.39 -25.49
CA THR A 23 -5.87 -15.99 -25.28
C THR A 23 -6.47 -15.38 -24.01
N TYR A 24 -7.73 -15.65 -23.71
CA TYR A 24 -8.41 -15.12 -22.53
C TYR A 24 -7.86 -15.72 -21.23
N LYS A 25 -7.45 -16.99 -21.25
CA LYS A 25 -6.76 -17.62 -20.11
C LYS A 25 -5.44 -16.93 -19.79
N ILE A 26 -4.64 -16.63 -20.81
CA ILE A 26 -3.33 -15.98 -20.63
C ILE A 26 -3.52 -14.62 -19.98
N LEU A 27 -4.51 -13.83 -20.43
CA LEU A 27 -4.82 -12.53 -19.85
C LEU A 27 -5.19 -12.64 -18.37
N LEU A 28 -6.04 -13.60 -18.02
CA LEU A 28 -6.46 -13.87 -16.65
C LEU A 28 -5.32 -14.35 -15.74
N TYR A 29 -4.39 -15.15 -16.26
CA TYR A 29 -3.17 -15.53 -15.54
C TYR A 29 -2.29 -14.30 -15.26
N VAL A 30 -2.05 -13.46 -16.27
CA VAL A 30 -1.26 -12.24 -16.13
C VAL A 30 -1.88 -11.29 -15.10
N PHE A 31 -3.20 -11.10 -15.15
CA PHE A 31 -3.92 -10.25 -14.21
C PHE A 31 -3.80 -10.77 -12.76
N ALA A 32 -4.07 -12.06 -12.54
CA ALA A 32 -3.98 -12.65 -11.20
C ALA A 32 -2.55 -12.63 -10.64
N ILE A 33 -1.54 -12.84 -11.48
CA ILE A 33 -0.13 -12.73 -11.10
C ILE A 33 0.20 -11.29 -10.71
N TYR A 34 -0.19 -10.32 -11.53
CA TYR A 34 0.05 -8.90 -11.26
C TYR A 34 -0.55 -8.45 -9.92
N ASP A 35 -1.80 -8.84 -9.64
CA ASP A 35 -2.46 -8.55 -8.38
C ASP A 35 -1.73 -9.18 -7.16
N ILE A 36 -1.20 -10.40 -7.31
CA ILE A 36 -0.43 -11.05 -6.24
C ILE A 36 0.88 -10.29 -5.98
N PHE A 37 1.60 -9.92 -7.05
CA PHE A 37 2.83 -9.12 -6.94
C PHE A 37 2.58 -7.74 -6.32
N MET A 38 1.47 -7.10 -6.70
CA MET A 38 1.08 -5.82 -6.13
C MET A 38 0.75 -5.95 -4.63
N ALA A 39 -0.01 -6.97 -4.25
CA ALA A 39 -0.34 -7.23 -2.85
C ALA A 39 0.92 -7.56 -2.01
N LEU A 40 1.87 -8.30 -2.57
CA LEU A 40 3.18 -8.55 -1.94
C LEU A 40 3.96 -7.26 -1.75
N THR A 41 4.04 -6.41 -2.77
CA THR A 41 4.76 -5.13 -2.71
C THR A 41 4.16 -4.22 -1.63
N ALA A 42 2.83 -4.11 -1.57
CA ALA A 42 2.14 -3.35 -0.53
C ALA A 42 2.41 -3.92 0.88
N PHE A 43 2.48 -5.25 1.01
CA PHE A 43 2.82 -5.90 2.26
C PHE A 43 4.28 -5.63 2.69
N PHE A 44 5.24 -5.71 1.77
CA PHE A 44 6.63 -5.37 2.06
C PHE A 44 6.82 -3.89 2.43
N CYS A 45 6.12 -2.97 1.75
CA CYS A 45 6.10 -1.55 2.10
C CYS A 45 5.41 -1.27 3.45
N ALA A 46 4.45 -2.07 3.88
CA ALA A 46 3.92 -1.97 5.24
C ALA A 46 4.92 -2.50 6.28
N PHE A 47 5.72 -3.48 5.91
CA PHE A 47 6.73 -4.07 6.80
C PHE A 47 7.96 -3.19 6.98
N SER A 48 8.23 -2.24 6.07
CA SER A 48 9.34 -1.27 6.25
C SER A 48 9.15 -0.35 7.46
N THR A 49 7.93 -0.20 7.99
CA THR A 49 7.67 0.58 9.22
C THR A 49 8.18 -0.14 10.48
N VAL A 50 8.31 -1.47 10.44
CA VAL A 50 8.80 -2.30 11.56
C VAL A 50 10.24 -1.96 11.98
N PRO A 51 11.24 -1.90 11.07
CA PRO A 51 12.61 -1.54 11.46
C PRO A 51 12.69 -0.10 12.01
N PHE A 52 11.93 0.86 11.46
CA PHE A 52 11.88 2.22 12.03
C PHE A 52 11.34 2.22 13.47
N ALA A 53 10.24 1.51 13.73
CA ALA A 53 9.70 1.38 15.07
C ALA A 53 10.71 0.73 16.03
N LEU A 54 11.38 -0.35 15.60
CA LEU A 54 12.42 -1.02 16.40
C LEU A 54 13.59 -0.10 16.74
N VAL A 55 14.03 0.74 15.79
CA VAL A 55 15.09 1.72 16.03
C VAL A 55 14.68 2.76 17.07
N ILE A 56 13.46 3.30 16.96
CA ILE A 56 12.91 4.26 17.95
C ILE A 56 12.83 3.62 19.34
N ILE A 57 12.35 2.38 19.42
CA ILE A 57 12.26 1.61 20.66
C ILE A 57 13.65 1.42 21.28
N ASN A 58 14.65 1.06 20.45
CA ASN A 58 16.02 0.87 20.91
C ASN A 58 16.64 2.18 21.42
N PHE A 59 16.41 3.29 20.73
CA PHE A 59 16.83 4.61 21.20
C PHE A 59 16.15 5.00 22.50
N MET A 60 14.84 4.79 22.61
CA MET A 60 14.09 5.06 23.85
C MET A 60 14.61 4.21 25.01
N TYR A 61 14.90 2.94 24.77
CA TYR A 61 15.50 2.05 25.75
C TYR A 61 16.87 2.55 26.21
N ARG A 62 17.76 2.91 25.27
CA ARG A 62 19.09 3.45 25.59
C ARG A 62 19.00 4.78 26.33
N TYR A 63 18.09 5.66 25.93
CA TYR A 63 17.88 6.95 26.58
C TYR A 63 17.41 6.77 28.03
N TRP A 64 16.42 5.92 28.28
CA TRP A 64 15.96 5.63 29.64
C TRP A 64 17.00 4.90 30.48
N ALA A 65 17.83 4.05 29.87
CA ALA A 65 18.92 3.40 30.58
C ALA A 65 19.97 4.39 31.12
N VAL A 66 20.20 5.50 30.41
CA VAL A 66 21.18 6.53 30.81
C VAL A 66 20.57 7.58 31.73
N GLN A 67 19.34 8.05 31.45
CA GLN A 67 18.74 9.15 32.21
C GLN A 67 17.88 8.73 33.40
N TYR A 68 17.19 7.58 33.33
CA TYR A 68 16.21 7.15 34.35
C TYR A 68 16.20 5.62 34.53
N PRO A 69 17.20 5.05 35.20
CA PRO A 69 17.35 3.60 35.32
C PRO A 69 16.17 2.94 36.03
N GLU A 70 15.46 3.64 36.94
CA GLU A 70 14.25 3.10 37.57
C GLU A 70 13.10 2.80 36.59
N ARG A 71 13.03 3.49 35.43
CA ARG A 71 11.97 3.31 34.43
C ARG A 71 12.19 2.10 33.52
N ILE A 72 13.38 1.48 33.54
CA ILE A 72 13.67 0.28 32.72
C ILE A 72 12.77 -0.91 33.14
N ARG A 73 12.31 -0.97 34.40
CA ARG A 73 11.37 -2.02 34.85
C ARG A 73 10.05 -2.01 34.06
N LEU A 74 9.64 -0.89 33.46
CA LEU A 74 8.47 -0.83 32.58
C LEU A 74 8.65 -1.69 31.33
N PHE A 75 9.86 -1.77 30.76
CA PHE A 75 10.15 -2.65 29.62
C PHE A 75 10.06 -4.15 29.96
N SER A 76 10.20 -4.50 31.24
CA SER A 76 10.00 -5.88 31.73
C SER A 76 8.52 -6.23 31.92
N SER A 77 7.63 -5.22 31.99
CA SER A 77 6.19 -5.42 32.10
C SER A 77 5.58 -5.85 30.76
N LYS A 78 4.85 -6.98 30.78
CA LYS A 78 4.13 -7.50 29.61
C LYS A 78 3.13 -6.48 29.03
N SER A 79 2.56 -5.60 29.85
CA SER A 79 1.62 -4.57 29.42
C SER A 79 2.29 -3.49 28.55
N PHE A 80 3.52 -3.10 28.89
CA PHE A 80 4.25 -2.11 28.12
C PHE A 80 4.71 -2.66 26.76
N GLY A 81 5.18 -3.92 26.73
CA GLY A 81 5.49 -4.59 25.47
C GLY A 81 4.27 -4.76 24.56
N CYS A 82 3.09 -5.04 25.14
CA CYS A 82 1.83 -5.11 24.40
C CYS A 82 1.47 -3.74 23.79
N LEU A 83 1.56 -2.66 24.57
CA LEU A 83 1.31 -1.30 24.10
C LEU A 83 2.24 -0.92 22.94
N LEU A 84 3.52 -1.25 23.05
CA LEU A 84 4.52 -1.03 22.01
C LEU A 84 4.17 -1.76 20.71
N THR A 85 3.73 -3.02 20.84
CA THR A 85 3.31 -3.87 19.72
C THR A 85 2.07 -3.30 19.05
N ILE A 86 1.10 -2.85 19.84
CA ILE A 86 -0.11 -2.19 19.34
C ILE A 86 0.24 -0.92 18.55
N ILE A 87 1.19 -0.10 19.03
CA ILE A 87 1.64 1.08 18.30
C ILE A 87 2.24 0.71 16.93
N CYS A 88 3.06 -0.33 16.86
CA CYS A 88 3.60 -0.82 15.58
C CYS A 88 2.49 -1.27 14.63
N PHE A 89 1.49 -2.00 15.13
CA PHE A 89 0.34 -2.43 14.33
C PHE A 89 -0.53 -1.26 13.88
N LEU A 90 -0.73 -0.25 14.74
CA LEU A 90 -1.48 0.96 14.39
C LEU A 90 -0.76 1.79 13.32
N ALA A 91 0.57 1.88 13.38
CA ALA A 91 1.37 2.55 12.35
C ALA A 91 1.33 1.80 11.01
N ALA A 92 1.38 0.46 11.03
CA ALA A 92 1.19 -0.35 9.82
C ALA A 92 -0.23 -0.21 9.26
N ALA A 93 -1.25 -0.19 10.12
CA ALA A 93 -2.64 -0.01 9.73
C ALA A 93 -2.89 1.39 9.15
N SER A 94 -2.34 2.45 9.75
CA SER A 94 -2.48 3.82 9.23
C SER A 94 -1.84 3.95 7.85
N TRP A 95 -0.70 3.29 7.61
CA TRP A 95 -0.09 3.22 6.29
C TRP A 95 -1.00 2.53 5.27
N TYR A 96 -1.53 1.36 5.63
CA TYR A 96 -2.46 0.63 4.78
C TYR A 96 -3.71 1.44 4.44
N PHE A 97 -4.32 2.11 5.44
CA PHE A 97 -5.48 2.97 5.23
C PHE A 97 -5.15 4.20 4.36
N THR A 98 -3.95 4.77 4.48
CA THR A 98 -3.54 5.92 3.65
C THR A 98 -3.37 5.51 2.19
N VAL A 99 -2.79 4.34 1.92
CA VAL A 99 -2.69 3.81 0.55
C VAL A 99 -4.08 3.42 0.02
N PHE A 100 -4.92 2.81 0.84
CA PHE A 100 -6.27 2.42 0.43
C PHE A 100 -7.15 3.65 0.16
N PHE A 101 -7.36 4.52 1.14
CA PHE A 101 -8.18 5.71 0.95
C PHE A 101 -7.50 6.80 0.12
N GLY A 102 -6.19 6.80 -0.03
CA GLY A 102 -5.48 7.80 -0.82
C GLY A 102 -5.30 7.41 -2.29
N CYS A 103 -5.01 6.13 -2.56
CA CYS A 103 -4.73 5.63 -3.90
C CYS A 103 -5.92 4.93 -4.56
N THR A 104 -7.01 4.63 -3.84
CA THR A 104 -8.28 4.23 -4.48
C THR A 104 -8.89 5.46 -5.16
N GLY A 105 -8.49 5.64 -6.41
CA GLY A 105 -8.91 6.74 -7.26
C GLY A 105 -10.41 6.68 -7.51
N ASP A 106 -11.09 7.74 -7.11
CA ASP A 106 -12.42 8.05 -7.65
C ASP A 106 -12.41 9.44 -8.27
N GLU A 107 -13.28 9.56 -9.27
CA GLU A 107 -13.52 10.63 -10.23
C GLU A 107 -12.51 10.76 -11.40
N ASP A 108 -13.07 10.52 -12.60
CA ASP A 108 -12.51 10.85 -13.92
C ASP A 108 -12.25 12.36 -14.00
N SER A 109 -11.03 12.78 -13.65
CA SER A 109 -10.57 14.14 -13.91
C SER A 109 -10.25 14.31 -15.40
N ASP A 110 -10.52 15.50 -15.94
CA ASP A 110 -10.25 15.84 -17.34
C ASP A 110 -8.75 15.68 -17.69
N SER A 111 -7.88 15.89 -16.70
CA SER A 111 -6.42 15.69 -16.79
C SER A 111 -6.00 14.21 -16.82
N LYS A 112 -6.64 13.32 -16.04
CA LYS A 112 -6.46 11.86 -16.20
C LYS A 112 -6.90 11.41 -17.60
N THR A 113 -7.96 12.00 -18.14
CA THR A 113 -8.41 11.73 -19.52
C THR A 113 -7.38 12.18 -20.55
N ARG A 114 -6.75 13.36 -20.38
CA ARG A 114 -5.65 13.83 -21.23
C ARG A 114 -4.38 12.99 -21.11
N ALA A 115 -4.00 12.60 -19.90
CA ALA A 115 -2.85 11.73 -19.65
C ALA A 115 -3.08 10.34 -20.28
N ARG A 116 -4.28 9.76 -20.13
CA ARG A 116 -4.68 8.51 -20.79
C ARG A 116 -4.69 8.65 -22.32
N LEU A 117 -5.13 9.78 -22.85
CA LEU A 117 -5.10 10.08 -24.30
C LEU A 117 -3.66 10.20 -24.83
N ALA A 118 -2.77 10.86 -24.10
CA ALA A 118 -1.35 10.95 -24.45
C ALA A 118 -0.67 9.58 -24.40
N TYR A 119 -0.93 8.80 -23.36
CA TYR A 119 -0.41 7.44 -23.22
C TYR A 119 -0.92 6.52 -24.34
N ARG A 120 -2.22 6.61 -24.66
CA ARG A 120 -2.83 5.89 -25.80
C ARG A 120 -2.20 6.27 -27.13
N LYS A 121 -1.83 7.55 -27.32
CA LYS A 121 -1.18 8.00 -28.56
C LYS A 121 0.24 7.45 -28.71
N GLN A 122 0.94 7.24 -27.60
CA GLN A 122 2.33 6.79 -27.59
C GLN A 122 2.47 5.25 -27.56
N TYR A 123 1.55 4.55 -26.88
CA TYR A 123 1.64 3.10 -26.65
C TYR A 123 0.45 2.30 -27.19
N GLY A 124 -0.57 2.94 -27.76
CA GLY A 124 -1.74 2.28 -28.36
C GLY A 124 -2.78 1.76 -27.36
N GLU A 125 -2.45 1.68 -26.07
CA GLU A 125 -3.32 1.13 -25.02
C GLU A 125 -3.83 2.19 -24.04
N ILE A 126 -5.01 1.96 -23.47
CA ILE A 126 -5.62 2.83 -22.45
C ILE A 126 -5.37 2.19 -21.09
N ALA A 127 -4.32 2.63 -20.39
CA ALA A 127 -4.10 2.28 -19.01
C ALA A 127 -5.20 2.91 -18.14
N ARG A 128 -6.24 2.13 -17.81
CA ARG A 128 -7.34 2.56 -16.94
C ARG A 128 -6.94 2.56 -15.46
N GLU A 129 -5.97 1.71 -15.11
CA GLU A 129 -5.52 1.46 -13.75
C GLU A 129 -4.04 1.80 -13.64
N GLY A 130 -3.73 2.79 -12.81
CA GLY A 130 -2.37 3.26 -12.58
C GLY A 130 -2.33 4.03 -11.26
N TYR A 131 -1.66 3.44 -10.27
CA TYR A 131 -1.54 3.94 -8.90
C TYR A 131 -0.75 5.26 -8.77
N VAL A 132 -0.21 5.80 -9.86
CA VAL A 132 0.89 6.79 -9.84
C VAL A 132 0.48 8.16 -10.43
N LEU A 133 -0.82 8.47 -10.48
CA LEU A 133 -1.27 9.83 -10.81
C LEU A 133 -2.05 10.44 -9.65
N MET A 134 -1.32 10.92 -8.64
CA MET A 134 -1.85 11.77 -7.58
C MET A 134 -1.80 13.24 -8.01
N GLU A 135 -2.85 13.70 -8.69
CA GLU A 135 -3.03 15.11 -9.03
C GLU A 135 -3.57 15.87 -7.82
N HIS A 136 -2.72 16.66 -7.16
CA HIS A 136 -3.10 17.54 -6.05
C HIS A 136 -3.65 18.89 -6.52
N TRP A 137 -3.53 19.21 -7.82
CA TRP A 137 -3.98 20.46 -8.43
C TRP A 137 -4.58 20.19 -9.80
N ASN A 138 -5.87 20.47 -10.00
CA ASN A 138 -6.54 20.30 -11.30
C ASN A 138 -7.48 21.46 -11.63
N ASP A 139 -7.34 22.07 -12.82
CA ASP A 139 -8.21 23.15 -13.34
C ASP A 139 -8.52 24.29 -12.34
N GLY A 140 -7.53 24.69 -11.54
CA GLY A 140 -7.66 25.75 -10.53
C GLY A 140 -8.35 25.33 -9.23
N LYS A 141 -8.67 24.04 -9.07
CA LYS A 141 -9.21 23.45 -7.84
C LYS A 141 -8.17 22.55 -7.17
N PHE A 142 -7.94 22.81 -5.89
CA PHE A 142 -7.02 22.04 -5.07
C PHE A 142 -7.67 20.72 -4.65
N ASN A 143 -7.04 19.59 -4.96
CA ASN A 143 -7.54 18.28 -4.57
C ASN A 143 -6.98 17.91 -3.20
N LEU A 144 -7.73 18.31 -2.17
CA LEU A 144 -7.32 18.18 -0.76
C LEU A 144 -6.96 16.74 -0.39
N ARG A 145 -7.66 15.74 -0.95
CA ARG A 145 -7.41 14.32 -0.67
C ARG A 145 -6.02 13.87 -1.12
N SER A 146 -5.64 14.15 -2.36
CA SER A 146 -4.32 13.80 -2.90
C SER A 146 -3.20 14.58 -2.22
N ALA A 147 -3.45 15.85 -1.87
CA ALA A 147 -2.49 16.66 -1.13
C ALA A 147 -2.27 16.16 0.32
N LEU A 148 -3.35 15.77 1.01
CA LEU A 148 -3.26 15.21 2.37
C LEU A 148 -2.50 13.89 2.38
N VAL A 149 -2.70 13.05 1.37
CA VAL A 149 -1.95 11.79 1.24
C VAL A 149 -0.48 12.06 0.97
N LEU A 150 -0.17 13.01 0.08
CA LEU A 150 1.21 13.41 -0.20
C LEU A 150 1.90 13.97 1.05
N LEU A 151 1.24 14.89 1.77
CA LEU A 151 1.77 15.47 3.02
C LEU A 151 1.96 14.42 4.12
N TYR A 152 1.04 13.47 4.23
CA TYR A 152 1.17 12.37 5.18
C TYR A 152 2.36 11.47 4.84
N LEU A 153 2.51 11.09 3.56
CA LEU A 153 3.64 10.29 3.08
C LEU A 153 4.99 11.00 3.26
N ASP A 154 5.04 12.33 3.08
CA ASP A 154 6.27 13.14 3.21
C ASP A 154 6.63 13.39 4.70
N SER A 155 5.66 13.26 5.61
CA SER A 155 5.83 13.47 7.05
C SER A 155 6.21 12.22 7.86
N MET A 156 6.09 11.03 7.24
CA MET A 156 6.46 9.73 7.84
C MET A 156 7.86 9.30 7.45
#